data_AF-A0A952RGR4-F1
#
_entry.id   AF-A0A952RGR4-F1
#
_cell.length_a   1.000
_cell.length_b   1.000
_cell.length_c   1.000
_cell.angle_alpha   90.00
_cell.angle_beta   90.00
_cell.angle_gamma   90.00
#
_symmetry.space_group_name_H-M   'P 1'
#
loop_
_entity.id
_entity.type
_entity.pdbx_description
1 polymer ?
#
loop_
_entity_poly.entity_id
_entity_poly.type
_entity_poly.pdbx_seq_one_letter_code
_entity_poly.pdbx_strand_id
1 'polypeptide(L)'
;MKKSFALAVVPMFLAAVAACSDDDADPAANTSSTSSSSSTSSSGSSTSSSSSSTSSSSSGEPDKDAGNDGASGATCGAAMKQLLVPVDKVSTGEVTVIATDGDTKTVFIDATAGGTGPVASQNPRVYVNLETLTRVEVTDENADEATTWDLAIKRPILFTNSGQGGPGAGGAVLISKDFAAVVAADATGPTFKTERFVDDDCNPIVDLTNAPLTSFDGWYDYNATRLTPHPGTWLVKGGTGKLYKLEILTYYANADGTEGPTSARYTIKVAPL
;
A
#
# COMPACT_ATOMS: atom_id res chain seq x y z
N MET A 1 11.95 38.41 47.01
CA MET A 1 11.61 39.65 46.27
C MET A 1 10.89 39.26 44.99
N LYS A 2 9.85 40.00 44.56
CA LYS A 2 9.07 39.67 43.36
C LYS A 2 9.80 40.11 42.09
N LYS A 3 9.83 39.28 41.05
CA LYS A 3 10.16 39.70 39.67
C LYS A 3 8.87 39.72 38.86
N SER A 4 8.59 40.82 38.18
CA SER A 4 7.36 41.01 37.41
C SER A 4 7.44 40.36 36.03
N PHE A 5 6.30 39.89 35.52
CA PHE A 5 6.12 39.60 34.11
C PHE A 5 6.19 40.89 33.28
N ALA A 6 6.70 40.78 32.05
CA ALA A 6 6.47 41.76 30.98
C ALA A 6 5.76 41.01 29.84
N LEU A 7 4.54 41.44 29.50
CA LEU A 7 3.70 40.81 28.48
C LEU A 7 3.87 41.58 27.16
N ALA A 8 4.43 40.94 26.14
CA ALA A 8 4.56 41.54 24.81
C ALA A 8 3.26 41.36 24.01
N VAL A 9 2.66 42.47 23.57
CA VAL A 9 1.46 42.47 22.74
C VAL A 9 1.88 42.44 21.26
N VAL A 10 1.38 41.47 20.50
CA VAL A 10 1.53 41.41 19.03
C VAL A 10 0.22 41.87 18.39
N PRO A 11 0.23 42.86 17.49
CA PRO A 11 -0.99 43.36 16.86
C PRO A 11 -1.53 42.38 15.80
N MET A 12 -2.81 42.05 15.93
CA MET A 12 -3.57 41.24 14.97
C MET A 12 -3.98 42.11 13.77
N PHE A 13 -3.43 41.85 12.59
CA PHE A 13 -3.89 42.51 11.36
C PHE A 13 -5.07 41.76 10.76
N LEU A 14 -6.20 42.44 10.66
CA LEU A 14 -7.44 41.93 10.08
C LEU A 14 -7.58 42.48 8.66
N ALA A 15 -7.78 41.60 7.67
CA ALA A 15 -8.10 41.96 6.30
C ALA A 15 -9.31 41.13 5.85
N ALA A 16 -10.36 41.80 5.35
CA ALA A 16 -11.66 41.17 5.13
C ALA A 16 -12.40 41.75 3.91
N VAL A 17 -12.85 40.83 3.04
CA VAL A 17 -14.03 40.91 2.14
C VAL A 17 -14.07 42.02 1.08
N ALA A 18 -14.08 41.58 -0.18
CA ALA A 18 -14.97 42.07 -1.24
C ALA A 18 -15.43 40.87 -2.09
N ALA A 19 -16.57 40.96 -2.75
CA ALA A 19 -17.20 39.89 -3.53
C ALA A 19 -17.96 40.46 -4.76
N CYS A 20 -18.69 39.60 -5.50
CA CYS A 20 -19.52 39.88 -6.69
C CYS A 20 -18.74 40.21 -7.99
N SER A 21 -19.28 40.01 -9.21
CA SER A 21 -20.51 39.28 -9.62
C SER A 21 -20.39 38.75 -11.08
N ASP A 22 -21.53 38.44 -11.68
CA ASP A 22 -21.81 37.55 -12.80
C ASP A 22 -21.81 38.21 -14.22
N ASP A 23 -22.26 37.42 -15.19
CA ASP A 23 -22.97 37.76 -16.45
C ASP A 23 -22.26 37.81 -17.84
N ASP A 24 -22.83 36.97 -18.72
CA ASP A 24 -23.07 37.02 -20.19
C ASP A 24 -21.99 37.35 -21.24
N ALA A 25 -21.82 36.40 -22.18
CA ALA A 25 -21.74 36.64 -23.63
C ALA A 25 -21.90 35.35 -24.49
N ASP A 26 -23.13 35.02 -24.90
CA ASP A 26 -23.43 34.28 -26.16
C ASP A 26 -23.65 35.35 -27.29
N PRO A 27 -23.95 35.08 -28.59
CA PRO A 27 -24.27 33.81 -29.26
C PRO A 27 -23.58 33.57 -30.64
N ALA A 28 -23.84 32.41 -31.27
CA ALA A 28 -24.45 32.35 -32.64
C ALA A 28 -24.65 30.93 -33.23
N ALA A 29 -25.82 30.74 -33.86
CA ALA A 29 -26.19 29.82 -34.96
C ALA A 29 -25.57 28.40 -35.04
N ASN A 30 -26.31 27.30 -34.78
CA ASN A 30 -27.50 26.77 -35.49
C ASN A 30 -27.21 26.14 -36.88
N THR A 31 -27.22 24.80 -36.94
CA THR A 31 -27.92 24.06 -38.02
C THR A 31 -28.35 22.66 -37.56
N SER A 32 -29.65 22.36 -37.70
CA SER A 32 -30.23 21.01 -37.64
C SER A 32 -29.73 20.13 -38.83
N SER A 33 -29.78 18.79 -38.82
CA SER A 33 -31.01 18.00 -38.60
C SER A 33 -30.81 16.47 -38.60
N THR A 34 -31.91 15.74 -38.37
CA THR A 34 -32.17 14.35 -38.84
C THR A 34 -31.63 13.18 -38.01
N SER A 35 -32.33 12.94 -36.91
CA SER A 35 -32.68 11.63 -36.33
C SER A 35 -32.81 10.44 -37.30
N SER A 36 -32.44 9.23 -36.85
CA SER A 36 -33.40 8.13 -36.54
C SER A 36 -32.74 6.85 -35.98
N SER A 37 -33.49 6.13 -35.12
CA SER A 37 -33.24 4.76 -34.67
C SER A 37 -33.49 3.72 -35.80
N SER A 38 -32.97 2.50 -35.81
CA SER A 38 -33.39 1.42 -34.89
C SER A 38 -32.63 0.08 -35.07
N SER A 39 -32.80 -0.78 -34.06
CA SER A 39 -32.39 -2.18 -33.92
C SER A 39 -32.51 -3.14 -35.13
N THR A 40 -31.63 -4.16 -35.13
CA THR A 40 -32.00 -5.53 -35.55
C THR A 40 -31.29 -6.57 -34.67
N SER A 41 -31.90 -7.75 -34.51
CA SER A 41 -31.34 -8.88 -33.76
C SER A 41 -31.74 -10.21 -34.42
N SER A 42 -31.30 -11.32 -33.82
CA SER A 42 -31.85 -12.68 -33.95
C SER A 42 -31.31 -13.63 -35.04
N SER A 43 -30.60 -14.64 -34.55
CA SER A 43 -30.82 -16.08 -34.84
C SER A 43 -30.30 -16.73 -36.13
N GLY A 44 -29.42 -17.72 -35.91
CA GLY A 44 -29.25 -18.91 -36.75
C GLY A 44 -29.11 -20.14 -35.84
N SER A 45 -29.74 -21.26 -36.19
CA SER A 45 -29.85 -22.48 -35.36
C SER A 45 -29.86 -23.76 -36.22
N SER A 46 -29.92 -24.94 -35.57
CA SER A 46 -30.01 -26.31 -36.13
C SER A 46 -28.64 -26.96 -36.50
N THR A 47 -28.37 -28.27 -36.30
CA THR A 47 -29.19 -29.34 -35.66
C THR A 47 -28.34 -30.50 -35.08
N SER A 48 -28.96 -31.28 -34.17
CA SER A 48 -28.77 -32.71 -33.81
C SER A 48 -27.89 -33.63 -34.70
N SER A 49 -27.27 -34.75 -34.25
CA SER A 49 -27.09 -35.46 -32.95
C SER A 49 -26.14 -36.69 -33.19
N SER A 50 -26.03 -37.84 -32.47
CA SER A 50 -26.66 -38.47 -31.27
C SER A 50 -25.82 -39.68 -30.78
N SER A 51 -26.10 -40.21 -29.56
CA SER A 51 -25.82 -41.59 -29.05
C SER A 51 -24.35 -42.12 -28.95
N SER A 52 -23.98 -43.04 -28.03
CA SER A 52 -24.57 -43.48 -26.75
C SER A 52 -23.60 -44.40 -25.95
N SER A 53 -23.51 -44.20 -24.62
CA SER A 53 -23.24 -45.19 -23.55
C SER A 53 -22.35 -46.44 -23.77
N THR A 54 -21.37 -46.64 -22.87
CA THR A 54 -21.16 -47.88 -22.08
C THR A 54 -20.39 -47.50 -20.78
N SER A 55 -20.44 -48.33 -19.74
CA SER A 55 -20.09 -47.99 -18.35
C SER A 55 -19.03 -48.92 -17.70
N SER A 56 -18.70 -48.64 -16.43
CA SER A 56 -17.91 -49.45 -15.47
C SER A 56 -16.38 -49.43 -15.64
N SER A 57 -15.54 -49.60 -14.59
CA SER A 57 -15.69 -49.43 -13.13
C SER A 57 -14.31 -49.53 -12.43
N SER A 58 -14.24 -49.19 -11.14
CA SER A 58 -13.21 -49.58 -10.13
C SER A 58 -12.14 -48.54 -9.72
N SER A 59 -12.40 -47.94 -8.55
CA SER A 59 -11.49 -47.79 -7.41
C SER A 59 -10.08 -47.21 -7.58
N GLY A 60 -9.90 -46.02 -6.98
CA GLY A 60 -8.60 -45.39 -6.66
C GLY A 60 -8.84 -44.09 -5.91
N GLU A 61 -8.84 -44.13 -4.57
CA GLU A 61 -9.03 -42.95 -3.72
C GLU A 61 -7.77 -42.06 -3.63
N PRO A 62 -7.90 -40.77 -3.29
CA PRO A 62 -6.88 -39.78 -3.60
C PRO A 62 -6.01 -39.39 -2.41
N ASP A 63 -4.74 -39.08 -2.69
CA ASP A 63 -3.99 -38.06 -1.96
C ASP A 63 -3.97 -36.77 -2.81
N LYS A 64 -4.63 -35.73 -2.30
CA LYS A 64 -4.63 -34.37 -2.84
C LYS A 64 -4.60 -33.37 -1.68
N ASP A 65 -3.49 -33.33 -0.97
CA ASP A 65 -3.20 -32.18 -0.13
C ASP A 65 -2.79 -31.01 -1.02
N ALA A 66 -3.81 -30.25 -1.45
CA ALA A 66 -3.66 -29.01 -2.20
C ALA A 66 -4.26 -27.90 -1.33
N GLY A 67 -3.40 -27.27 -0.52
CA GLY A 67 -3.77 -26.24 0.45
C GLY A 67 -4.70 -25.19 -0.14
N ASN A 68 -5.90 -25.07 0.45
CA ASN A 68 -6.95 -24.16 -0.01
C ASN A 68 -6.80 -22.76 0.64
N ASP A 69 -5.62 -22.15 0.52
CA ASP A 69 -5.28 -20.85 1.11
C ASP A 69 -6.12 -19.67 0.56
N GLY A 70 -6.95 -19.91 -0.47
CA GLY A 70 -7.84 -18.91 -1.05
C GLY A 70 -9.14 -18.63 -0.27
N ALA A 71 -9.38 -19.30 0.87
CA ALA A 71 -10.70 -19.27 1.54
C ALA A 71 -10.78 -18.44 2.84
N SER A 72 -9.73 -18.35 3.67
CA SER A 72 -9.84 -17.73 5.01
C SER A 72 -9.90 -16.19 5.01
N GLY A 73 -9.48 -15.54 3.92
CA GLY A 73 -9.57 -14.08 3.77
C GLY A 73 -11.00 -13.54 3.86
N ALA A 74 -12.00 -14.28 3.36
CA ALA A 74 -13.40 -13.87 3.38
C ALA A 74 -14.08 -14.09 4.75
N THR A 75 -13.63 -15.08 5.53
CA THR A 75 -14.25 -15.43 6.82
C THR A 75 -13.72 -14.57 7.97
N CYS A 76 -12.42 -14.25 7.97
CA CYS A 76 -11.78 -13.54 9.08
C CYS A 76 -11.77 -12.00 8.97
N GLY A 77 -12.54 -11.42 8.05
CA GLY A 77 -12.55 -9.97 7.78
C GLY A 77 -12.79 -9.08 9.01
N ALA A 78 -13.61 -9.52 9.97
CA ALA A 78 -13.83 -8.78 11.22
C ALA A 78 -12.57 -8.72 12.10
N ALA A 79 -11.83 -9.82 12.23
CA ALA A 79 -10.58 -9.87 12.98
C ALA A 79 -9.48 -9.04 12.31
N MET A 80 -9.40 -9.10 10.97
CA MET A 80 -8.46 -8.26 10.20
C MET A 80 -8.78 -6.77 10.36
N LYS A 81 -10.06 -6.34 10.30
CA LYS A 81 -10.43 -4.94 10.55
C LYS A 81 -10.15 -4.51 12.00
N GLN A 82 -10.32 -5.40 12.99
CA GLN A 82 -9.96 -5.13 14.40
C GLN A 82 -8.43 -4.95 14.59
N LEU A 83 -7.61 -5.74 13.90
CA LEU A 83 -6.14 -5.71 14.03
C LEU A 83 -5.50 -4.56 13.23
N LEU A 84 -5.93 -4.34 11.99
CA LEU A 84 -5.32 -3.35 11.09
C LEU A 84 -5.81 -1.92 11.32
N VAL A 85 -6.99 -1.77 11.94
CA VAL A 85 -7.75 -0.53 12.17
C VAL A 85 -7.73 0.37 10.92
N PRO A 86 -8.49 -0.03 9.88
CA PRO A 86 -8.58 0.74 8.65
C PRO A 86 -9.35 2.05 8.87
N VAL A 87 -8.99 3.07 8.10
CA VAL A 87 -9.64 4.38 8.04
C VAL A 87 -10.07 4.65 6.59
N ASP A 88 -11.38 4.84 6.35
CA ASP A 88 -11.89 5.31 5.06
C ASP A 88 -11.59 6.80 4.82
N LYS A 89 -10.32 7.08 4.52
CA LYS A 89 -9.80 8.39 4.11
C LYS A 89 -8.52 8.19 3.32
N VAL A 90 -8.32 8.95 2.24
CA VAL A 90 -7.02 8.97 1.54
C VAL A 90 -5.97 9.66 2.41
N SER A 91 -4.75 9.11 2.47
CA SER A 91 -3.69 9.65 3.31
C SER A 91 -3.10 10.95 2.76
N THR A 92 -2.89 11.90 3.65
CA THR A 92 -2.19 13.17 3.36
C THR A 92 -0.68 13.06 3.52
N GLY A 93 -0.15 11.86 3.77
CA GLY A 93 1.30 11.62 3.85
C GLY A 93 2.00 11.96 2.54
N GLU A 94 3.15 12.63 2.63
CA GLU A 94 3.97 13.00 1.49
C GLU A 94 4.78 11.79 1.00
N VAL A 95 4.97 11.69 -0.32
CA VAL A 95 5.85 10.72 -0.99
C VAL A 95 6.61 11.49 -2.07
N THR A 96 7.91 11.71 -1.86
CA THR A 96 8.72 12.63 -2.69
C THR A 96 10.07 12.02 -3.03
N VAL A 97 10.42 11.97 -4.32
CA VAL A 97 11.77 11.60 -4.78
C VAL A 97 12.73 12.75 -4.47
N ILE A 98 13.66 12.53 -3.54
CA ILE A 98 14.61 13.54 -3.05
C ILE A 98 16.00 13.44 -3.69
N ALA A 99 16.37 12.28 -4.24
CA ALA A 99 17.59 12.12 -5.02
C ALA A 99 17.44 11.04 -6.11
N THR A 100 18.27 11.13 -7.15
CA THR A 100 18.34 10.19 -8.28
C THR A 100 19.79 9.91 -8.63
N ASP A 101 20.15 8.63 -8.76
CA ASP A 101 21.46 8.15 -9.20
C ASP A 101 21.26 7.01 -10.20
N GLY A 102 21.32 7.34 -11.49
CA GLY A 102 20.86 6.47 -12.57
C GLY A 102 19.41 6.01 -12.34
N ASP A 103 19.18 4.70 -12.43
CA ASP A 103 17.87 4.09 -12.14
C ASP A 103 17.52 4.12 -10.65
N THR A 104 18.50 4.21 -9.76
CA THR A 104 18.27 4.31 -8.31
C THR A 104 17.63 5.64 -7.94
N LYS A 105 16.65 5.59 -7.04
CA LYS A 105 15.92 6.75 -6.51
C LYS A 105 15.95 6.69 -4.98
N THR A 106 16.10 7.84 -4.35
CA THR A 106 15.94 7.99 -2.89
C THR A 106 14.65 8.75 -2.64
N VAL A 107 13.79 8.22 -1.77
CA VAL A 107 12.40 8.67 -1.59
C VAL A 107 12.13 8.96 -0.12
N PHE A 108 11.65 10.15 0.17
CA PHE A 108 11.08 10.54 1.45
C PHE A 108 9.61 10.11 1.54
N ILE A 109 9.18 9.57 2.68
CA ILE A 109 7.79 9.18 2.94
C ILE A 109 7.37 9.63 4.35
N ASP A 110 6.38 10.53 4.44
CA ASP A 110 5.75 10.88 5.72
C ASP A 110 4.61 9.89 6.06
N ALA A 111 4.96 8.81 6.75
CA ALA A 111 4.04 7.82 7.29
C ALA A 111 3.70 8.08 8.78
N THR A 112 3.77 9.36 9.22
CA THR A 112 3.62 9.72 10.64
C THR A 112 2.23 9.43 11.19
N ALA A 113 1.21 9.26 10.34
CA ALA A 113 -0.18 9.03 10.71
C ALA A 113 -0.70 10.02 11.77
N GLY A 114 -0.27 11.28 11.69
CA GLY A 114 -0.67 12.36 12.61
C GLY A 114 -0.08 12.27 14.02
N GLY A 115 0.69 11.24 14.38
CA GLY A 115 1.31 11.13 15.71
C GLY A 115 1.54 9.70 16.19
N THR A 116 1.22 9.42 17.45
CA THR A 116 1.37 8.09 18.08
C THR A 116 0.12 7.74 18.88
N GLY A 117 0.02 6.48 19.32
CA GLY A 117 -1.11 6.00 20.12
C GLY A 117 -2.47 6.18 19.39
N PRO A 118 -3.55 6.59 20.10
CA PRO A 118 -4.89 6.71 19.52
C PRO A 118 -5.03 7.68 18.35
N VAL A 119 -4.08 8.59 18.12
CA VAL A 119 -4.09 9.48 16.94
C VAL A 119 -3.69 8.71 15.69
N ALA A 120 -2.73 7.78 15.79
CA ALA A 120 -2.25 6.98 14.66
C ALA A 120 -3.31 6.00 14.15
N SER A 121 -4.15 5.45 15.03
CA SER A 121 -5.27 4.58 14.63
C SER A 121 -6.38 5.34 13.88
N GLN A 122 -6.50 6.65 14.07
CA GLN A 122 -7.48 7.51 13.40
C GLN A 122 -7.00 8.09 12.05
N ASN A 123 -5.78 7.76 11.62
CA ASN A 123 -5.21 8.22 10.35
C ASN A 123 -4.91 7.03 9.42
N PRO A 124 -5.11 7.17 8.10
CA PRO A 124 -4.90 6.10 7.12
C PRO A 124 -3.42 5.78 6.86
N ARG A 125 -3.17 4.68 6.16
CA ARG A 125 -1.87 4.23 5.64
C ARG A 125 -1.47 5.06 4.42
N VAL A 126 -0.17 5.30 4.26
CA VAL A 126 0.37 5.82 2.99
C VAL A 126 0.54 4.64 2.04
N TYR A 127 -0.26 4.60 0.99
CA TYR A 127 -0.14 3.64 -0.09
C TYR A 127 0.80 4.18 -1.16
N VAL A 128 1.77 3.39 -1.61
CA VAL A 128 2.86 3.80 -2.51
C VAL A 128 2.99 2.85 -3.67
N ASN A 129 3.17 3.38 -4.88
CA ASN A 129 3.57 2.62 -6.07
C ASN A 129 5.10 2.74 -6.26
N LEU A 130 5.78 1.61 -6.47
CA LEU A 130 7.25 1.53 -6.57
C LEU A 130 7.80 1.78 -7.98
N GLU A 131 6.95 1.81 -9.01
CA GLU A 131 7.33 2.22 -10.37
C GLU A 131 7.28 3.74 -10.55
N THR A 132 6.20 4.39 -10.11
CA THR A 132 6.04 5.85 -10.19
C THR A 132 6.70 6.58 -9.03
N LEU A 133 6.93 5.89 -7.90
CA LEU A 133 7.40 6.46 -6.63
C LEU A 133 6.50 7.60 -6.13
N THR A 134 5.19 7.44 -6.33
CA THR A 134 4.14 8.35 -5.86
C THR A 134 3.24 7.66 -4.84
N ARG A 135 2.53 8.47 -4.05
CA ARG A 135 1.36 8.00 -3.32
C ARG A 135 0.27 7.50 -4.29
N VAL A 136 -0.53 6.54 -3.84
CA VAL A 136 -1.75 6.07 -4.53
C VAL A 136 -2.96 6.57 -3.74
N GLU A 137 -3.93 7.18 -4.41
CA GLU A 137 -5.11 7.81 -3.79
C GLU A 137 -6.20 6.78 -3.45
N VAL A 138 -5.88 5.85 -2.55
CA VAL A 138 -6.79 4.84 -1.97
C VAL A 138 -6.96 5.05 -0.45
N THR A 139 -7.98 4.42 0.13
CA THR A 139 -8.23 4.40 1.59
C THR A 139 -7.90 3.02 2.15
N ASP A 140 -7.77 2.90 3.48
CA ASP A 140 -7.52 1.59 4.10
C ASP A 140 -8.71 0.61 3.92
N GLU A 141 -9.88 1.09 3.50
CA GLU A 141 -11.11 0.29 3.31
C GLU A 141 -11.43 -0.06 1.84
N ASN A 142 -10.65 0.43 0.86
CA ASN A 142 -10.77 0.04 -0.56
C ASN A 142 -9.44 -0.37 -1.22
N ALA A 143 -8.35 -0.42 -0.46
CA ALA A 143 -7.06 -0.91 -0.94
C ALA A 143 -7.08 -2.40 -1.37
N ASP A 144 -8.04 -3.18 -0.87
CA ASP A 144 -8.30 -4.56 -1.25
C ASP A 144 -8.98 -4.73 -2.63
N GLU A 145 -9.49 -3.64 -3.22
CA GLU A 145 -9.95 -3.60 -4.62
C GLU A 145 -8.82 -3.20 -5.60
N ALA A 146 -7.67 -2.75 -5.10
CA ALA A 146 -6.63 -2.08 -5.90
C ALA A 146 -5.32 -2.88 -6.01
N THR A 147 -4.87 -3.15 -7.24
CA THR A 147 -3.56 -3.75 -7.56
C THR A 147 -2.47 -2.72 -7.89
N THR A 148 -2.80 -1.42 -7.85
CA THR A 148 -1.96 -0.30 -8.30
C THR A 148 -0.98 0.22 -7.25
N TRP A 149 -1.14 -0.16 -5.98
CA TRP A 149 -0.20 0.11 -4.91
C TRP A 149 0.68 -1.13 -4.65
N ASP A 150 1.90 -0.90 -4.18
CA ASP A 150 2.90 -1.95 -3.94
C ASP A 150 3.26 -2.06 -2.44
N LEU A 151 3.31 -0.92 -1.74
CA LEU A 151 3.53 -0.83 -0.29
C LEU A 151 2.41 -0.04 0.41
N ALA A 152 2.06 -0.43 1.63
CA ALA A 152 1.21 0.32 2.56
C ALA A 152 1.97 0.58 3.86
N ILE A 153 2.06 1.84 4.30
CA ILE A 153 2.99 2.28 5.37
C ILE A 153 2.24 3.14 6.41
N LYS A 154 2.30 2.76 7.70
CA LYS A 154 1.67 3.49 8.83
C LYS A 154 2.46 3.25 10.11
N ARG A 155 3.05 4.30 10.68
CA ARG A 155 3.95 4.19 11.85
C ARG A 155 5.11 3.21 11.52
N PRO A 156 5.59 2.25 12.36
CA PRO A 156 6.65 1.33 11.92
C PRO A 156 6.14 0.18 11.05
N ILE A 157 4.83 0.11 10.77
CA ILE A 157 4.20 -1.02 10.08
C ILE A 157 4.16 -0.70 8.59
N LEU A 158 4.95 -1.45 7.82
CA LEU A 158 4.86 -1.51 6.38
C LEU A 158 4.59 -2.94 5.90
N PHE A 159 3.81 -3.05 4.83
CA PHE A 159 3.46 -4.32 4.21
C PHE A 159 3.23 -4.17 2.69
N THR A 160 3.18 -5.29 1.98
CA THR A 160 3.02 -5.37 0.52
C THR A 160 1.58 -5.61 0.10
N ASN A 161 1.28 -5.32 -1.18
CA ASN A 161 0.03 -5.73 -1.81
C ASN A 161 0.04 -7.23 -2.13
N SER A 162 -0.25 -8.05 -1.13
CA SER A 162 -0.32 -9.52 -1.25
C SER A 162 -1.16 -10.16 -0.14
N GLY A 163 -1.66 -11.38 -0.38
CA GLY A 163 -2.27 -12.23 0.64
C GLY A 163 -3.47 -11.57 1.33
N GLN A 164 -3.45 -11.51 2.66
CA GLN A 164 -4.46 -10.82 3.47
C GLN A 164 -4.31 -9.29 3.48
N GLY A 165 -3.27 -8.74 2.83
CA GLY A 165 -3.00 -7.31 2.71
C GLY A 165 -3.53 -6.65 1.44
N GLY A 166 -3.85 -7.43 0.39
CA GLY A 166 -4.44 -6.92 -0.84
C GLY A 166 -4.41 -7.92 -2.01
N PRO A 167 -5.08 -7.61 -3.14
CA PRO A 167 -5.29 -8.50 -4.27
C PRO A 167 -4.06 -8.67 -5.17
N GLY A 168 -2.97 -7.96 -4.87
CA GLY A 168 -1.76 -7.94 -5.66
C GLY A 168 -0.93 -9.22 -5.57
N ALA A 169 -0.01 -9.36 -6.53
CA ALA A 169 0.92 -10.47 -6.62
C ALA A 169 2.20 -10.25 -5.79
N GLY A 170 2.20 -9.34 -4.80
CA GLY A 170 3.39 -8.84 -4.15
C GLY A 170 4.05 -9.76 -3.12
N GLY A 171 4.98 -9.21 -2.35
CA GLY A 171 5.67 -9.87 -1.25
C GLY A 171 7.08 -9.30 -1.04
N ALA A 172 7.73 -9.61 0.08
CA ALA A 172 9.07 -9.11 0.39
C ALA A 172 9.99 -10.18 1.03
N VAL A 173 11.30 -10.05 0.82
CA VAL A 173 12.31 -10.88 1.49
C VAL A 173 13.62 -10.09 1.67
N LEU A 174 14.18 -10.13 2.87
CA LEU A 174 15.46 -9.49 3.18
C LEU A 174 16.62 -10.38 2.71
N ILE A 175 17.53 -9.80 1.93
CA ILE A 175 18.78 -10.42 1.48
C ILE A 175 19.94 -9.76 2.22
N SER A 176 20.83 -10.58 2.80
CA SER A 176 22.05 -10.16 3.49
C SER A 176 23.15 -9.72 2.52
N LYS A 177 22.86 -8.67 1.74
CA LYS A 177 23.75 -8.00 0.78
C LYS A 177 23.49 -6.50 0.78
N ASP A 178 24.53 -5.72 0.48
CA ASP A 178 24.42 -4.29 0.21
C ASP A 178 23.60 -4.04 -1.08
N PHE A 179 22.88 -2.93 -1.15
CA PHE A 179 21.99 -2.59 -2.27
C PHE A 179 22.69 -2.60 -3.64
N ALA A 180 23.97 -2.22 -3.69
CA ALA A 180 24.77 -2.25 -4.91
C ALA A 180 25.13 -3.67 -5.38
N ALA A 181 25.19 -4.65 -4.46
CA ALA A 181 25.55 -6.04 -4.73
C ALA A 181 24.34 -6.96 -5.03
N VAL A 182 23.12 -6.45 -4.87
CA VAL A 182 21.87 -7.15 -5.22
C VAL A 182 21.53 -7.00 -6.70
N VAL A 183 21.24 -8.12 -7.36
CA VAL A 183 20.94 -8.24 -8.81
C VAL A 183 19.77 -9.19 -9.06
N ALA A 184 19.16 -9.14 -10.26
CA ALA A 184 18.03 -10.01 -10.65
C ALA A 184 18.19 -11.52 -10.34
N ALA A 185 19.41 -12.07 -10.39
CA ALA A 185 19.67 -13.46 -10.03
C ALA A 185 19.33 -13.78 -8.57
N ASP A 186 19.42 -12.81 -7.65
CA ASP A 186 19.14 -12.99 -6.23
C ASP A 186 17.65 -13.18 -5.91
N ALA A 187 16.75 -12.80 -6.83
CA ALA A 187 15.31 -13.13 -6.71
C ALA A 187 14.99 -14.58 -7.09
N THR A 188 15.98 -15.36 -7.57
CA THR A 188 15.79 -16.77 -7.93
C THR A 188 16.12 -17.68 -6.76
N GLY A 189 15.09 -18.19 -6.07
CA GLY A 189 15.22 -19.15 -4.98
C GLY A 189 14.61 -18.71 -3.65
N PRO A 190 14.79 -17.45 -3.18
CA PRO A 190 14.15 -16.98 -1.96
C PRO A 190 12.63 -16.98 -2.04
N THR A 191 11.97 -17.42 -0.96
CA THR A 191 10.53 -17.26 -0.79
C THR A 191 10.22 -15.83 -0.34
N PHE A 192 9.48 -15.09 -1.15
CA PHE A 192 8.93 -13.79 -0.76
C PHE A 192 7.82 -14.02 0.28
N LYS A 193 7.93 -13.40 1.46
CA LYS A 193 6.85 -13.38 2.45
C LYS A 193 5.66 -12.60 1.86
N THR A 194 4.46 -13.16 1.93
CA THR A 194 3.18 -12.47 1.67
C THR A 194 2.49 -12.12 2.98
N GLU A 195 1.48 -11.24 2.95
CA GLU A 195 0.81 -10.84 4.20
C GLU A 195 -0.15 -11.92 4.72
N ARG A 196 0.00 -12.25 6.01
CA ARG A 196 -0.93 -13.09 6.77
C ARG A 196 -1.05 -12.55 8.19
N PHE A 197 -2.10 -11.75 8.41
CA PHE A 197 -2.39 -11.06 9.67
C PHE A 197 -3.24 -11.89 10.64
N VAL A 198 -3.91 -12.94 10.16
CA VAL A 198 -4.71 -13.86 10.98
C VAL A 198 -4.50 -15.33 10.57
N ASP A 199 -4.62 -16.24 11.54
CA ASP A 199 -4.68 -17.68 11.29
C ASP A 199 -6.06 -18.12 10.79
N ASP A 200 -6.25 -19.43 10.53
CA ASP A 200 -7.51 -19.96 9.98
C ASP A 200 -8.64 -20.06 11.02
N ASP A 201 -8.32 -19.96 12.32
CA ASP A 201 -9.27 -19.76 13.43
C ASP A 201 -9.56 -18.25 13.68
N CYS A 202 -9.05 -17.37 12.81
CA CYS A 202 -9.13 -15.91 12.85
C CYS A 202 -8.43 -15.23 14.04
N ASN A 203 -7.48 -15.89 14.71
CA ASN A 203 -6.65 -15.23 15.74
C ASN A 203 -5.61 -14.29 15.10
N PRO A 204 -5.30 -13.13 15.72
CA PRO A 204 -4.33 -12.18 15.18
C PRO A 204 -2.89 -12.68 15.28
N ILE A 205 -2.18 -12.68 14.14
CA ILE A 205 -0.75 -13.00 14.05
C ILE A 205 0.04 -11.70 14.28
N VAL A 206 0.74 -11.64 15.41
CA VAL A 206 1.38 -10.41 15.90
C VAL A 206 2.80 -10.64 16.41
N ASP A 207 3.58 -9.57 16.46
CA ASP A 207 4.90 -9.53 17.08
C ASP A 207 4.82 -9.43 18.63
N LEU A 208 6.00 -9.38 19.27
CA LEU A 208 6.12 -9.24 20.74
C LEU A 208 5.57 -7.90 21.30
N THR A 209 5.20 -6.95 20.44
CA THR A 209 4.57 -5.67 20.81
C THR A 209 3.05 -5.67 20.62
N ASN A 210 2.48 -6.76 20.08
CA ASN A 210 1.10 -6.90 19.59
C ASN A 210 0.83 -6.11 18.29
N ALA A 211 1.86 -5.76 17.52
CA ALA A 211 1.70 -5.19 16.19
C ALA A 211 1.51 -6.30 15.14
N PRO A 212 0.81 -6.07 14.02
CA PRO A 212 0.62 -7.08 12.97
C PRO A 212 1.96 -7.54 12.40
N LEU A 213 2.16 -8.86 12.29
CA LEU A 213 3.31 -9.40 11.58
C LEU A 213 3.14 -9.17 10.06
N THR A 214 4.20 -8.79 9.35
CA THR A 214 4.14 -8.45 7.92
C THR A 214 5.28 -9.08 7.12
N SER A 215 5.23 -8.97 5.79
CA SER A 215 6.35 -9.31 4.91
C SER A 215 7.66 -8.57 5.21
N PHE A 216 7.59 -7.40 5.85
CA PHE A 216 8.73 -6.60 6.32
C PHE A 216 9.07 -6.84 7.81
N ASP A 217 8.52 -7.88 8.44
CA ASP A 217 8.97 -8.34 9.75
C ASP A 217 10.50 -8.54 9.77
N GLY A 218 11.15 -7.95 10.79
CA GLY A 218 12.61 -7.87 10.92
C GLY A 218 13.27 -6.64 10.28
N TRP A 219 12.54 -5.66 9.74
CA TRP A 219 13.16 -4.49 9.09
C TRP A 219 13.96 -3.55 10.01
N TYR A 220 13.85 -3.69 11.34
CA TYR A 220 14.52 -2.81 12.29
C TYR A 220 15.01 -3.53 13.55
N ASP A 221 16.14 -3.06 14.08
CA ASP A 221 16.57 -3.27 15.46
C ASP A 221 16.01 -2.17 16.38
N TYR A 222 15.62 -2.52 17.60
CA TYR A 222 15.10 -1.57 18.59
C TYR A 222 16.05 -1.43 19.79
N ASN A 223 16.71 -0.28 19.91
CA ASN A 223 17.69 0.01 20.97
C ASN A 223 17.07 0.78 22.16
N ALA A 224 15.83 0.43 22.54
CA ALA A 224 15.00 1.08 23.55
C ALA A 224 14.63 2.57 23.31
N THR A 225 15.33 3.28 22.42
CA THR A 225 15.06 4.71 22.12
C THR A 225 14.88 5.02 20.63
N ARG A 226 15.48 4.23 19.74
CA ARG A 226 15.32 4.35 18.28
C ARG A 226 15.05 3.00 17.63
N LEU A 227 14.33 3.04 16.52
CA LEU A 227 14.30 1.99 15.50
C LEU A 227 15.43 2.27 14.51
N THR A 228 16.41 1.37 14.40
CA THR A 228 17.48 1.44 13.41
C THR A 228 17.20 0.40 12.34
N PRO A 229 17.19 0.74 11.03
CA PRO A 229 16.98 -0.25 9.98
C PRO A 229 18.00 -1.39 10.06
N HIS A 230 17.52 -2.64 9.99
CA HIS A 230 18.37 -3.81 10.00
C HIS A 230 19.19 -3.87 8.70
N PRO A 231 20.50 -4.19 8.74
CA PRO A 231 21.35 -4.20 7.55
C PRO A 231 20.90 -5.25 6.52
N GLY A 232 21.03 -4.89 5.24
CA GLY A 232 20.68 -5.73 4.10
C GLY A 232 19.78 -4.99 3.10
N THR A 233 19.31 -5.72 2.09
CA THR A 233 18.47 -5.19 1.01
C THR A 233 17.23 -6.04 0.87
N TRP A 234 16.06 -5.42 0.88
CA TRP A 234 14.79 -6.07 0.59
C TRP A 234 14.65 -6.28 -0.91
N LEU A 235 14.43 -7.53 -1.33
CA LEU A 235 13.79 -7.80 -2.59
C LEU A 235 12.28 -7.65 -2.38
N VAL A 236 11.66 -6.80 -3.19
CA VAL A 236 10.23 -6.48 -3.10
C VAL A 236 9.58 -6.80 -4.42
N LYS A 237 8.50 -7.57 -4.36
CA LYS A 237 7.58 -7.79 -5.47
C LYS A 237 6.37 -6.89 -5.28
N GLY A 238 6.08 -6.06 -6.28
CA GLY A 238 4.94 -5.15 -6.27
C GLY A 238 3.59 -5.87 -6.48
N GLY A 239 2.49 -5.16 -6.28
CA GLY A 239 1.13 -5.65 -6.50
C GLY A 239 0.89 -6.07 -7.95
N THR A 240 1.55 -5.41 -8.91
CA THR A 240 1.57 -5.79 -10.34
C THR A 240 2.54 -6.93 -10.68
N GLY A 241 3.31 -7.42 -9.70
CA GLY A 241 4.29 -8.49 -9.86
C GLY A 241 5.68 -8.07 -10.32
N LYS A 242 5.93 -6.77 -10.58
CA LYS A 242 7.26 -6.22 -10.88
C LYS A 242 8.21 -6.38 -9.68
N LEU A 243 9.51 -6.54 -9.95
CA LEU A 243 10.54 -6.71 -8.93
C LEU A 243 11.38 -5.44 -8.74
N TYR A 244 11.69 -5.17 -7.48
CA TYR A 244 12.48 -4.03 -7.02
C TYR A 244 13.48 -4.50 -5.98
N LYS A 245 14.58 -3.76 -5.83
CA LYS A 245 15.38 -3.76 -4.60
C LYS A 245 15.11 -2.48 -3.81
N LEU A 246 14.99 -2.63 -2.49
CA LEU A 246 14.65 -1.57 -1.54
C LEU A 246 15.58 -1.65 -0.32
N GLU A 247 16.11 -0.51 0.10
CA GLU A 247 16.90 -0.35 1.31
C GLU A 247 16.25 0.76 2.16
N ILE A 248 16.02 0.51 3.46
CA ILE A 248 15.47 1.52 4.37
C ILE A 248 16.65 2.23 5.03
N LEU A 249 16.83 3.52 4.74
CA LEU A 249 17.98 4.31 5.21
C LEU A 249 17.75 4.90 6.60
N THR A 250 16.53 5.39 6.87
CA THR A 250 16.11 5.85 8.20
C THR A 250 14.59 5.81 8.38
N TYR A 251 14.17 5.82 9.65
CA TYR A 251 12.80 5.95 10.14
C TYR A 251 12.51 7.37 10.71
N TYR A 252 13.51 8.25 10.73
CA TYR A 252 13.49 9.55 11.40
C TYR A 252 13.89 10.72 10.48
N ALA A 253 13.49 10.70 9.21
CA ALA A 253 13.87 11.72 8.23
C ALA A 253 13.20 13.10 8.43
N ASN A 254 13.87 14.14 7.96
CA ASN A 254 13.26 15.40 7.53
C ASN A 254 12.86 15.29 6.04
N ALA A 255 12.06 16.22 5.52
CA ALA A 255 11.54 16.16 4.15
C ALA A 255 12.63 16.30 3.05
N ASP A 256 13.81 16.78 3.41
CA ASP A 256 15.00 16.85 2.54
C ASP A 256 15.86 15.56 2.59
N GLY A 257 15.45 14.55 3.36
CA GLY A 257 16.19 13.30 3.57
C GLY A 257 17.29 13.36 4.63
N THR A 258 17.49 14.50 5.30
CA THR A 258 18.42 14.57 6.45
C THR A 258 17.84 13.88 7.68
N GLU A 259 18.70 13.37 8.57
CA GLU A 259 18.25 12.77 9.83
C GLU A 259 17.64 13.82 10.77
N GLY A 260 16.55 13.46 11.44
CA GLY A 260 15.77 14.32 12.32
C GLY A 260 15.21 13.59 13.56
N PRO A 261 14.29 14.24 14.30
CA PRO A 261 13.69 13.68 15.50
C PRO A 261 12.38 12.89 15.22
N THR A 262 11.75 13.10 14.07
CA THR A 262 10.35 12.69 13.83
C THR A 262 10.24 11.26 13.31
N SER A 263 9.90 10.34 14.21
CA SER A 263 9.59 8.93 13.91
C SER A 263 8.49 8.73 12.85
N ALA A 264 8.65 7.69 12.03
CA ALA A 264 7.81 7.34 10.87
C ALA A 264 7.85 8.37 9.74
N ARG A 265 8.99 9.04 9.60
CA ARG A 265 9.40 9.68 8.36
C ARG A 265 10.50 8.85 7.75
N TYR A 266 10.16 8.09 6.73
CA TYR A 266 11.11 7.18 6.10
C TYR A 266 11.97 7.94 5.09
N THR A 267 13.21 7.48 4.95
CA THR A 267 13.91 7.59 3.67
C THR A 267 14.25 6.19 3.20
N ILE A 268 13.82 5.85 1.99
CA ILE A 268 14.12 4.57 1.34
C ILE A 268 14.92 4.80 0.07
N LYS A 269 15.75 3.84 -0.30
CA LYS A 269 16.42 3.77 -1.61
C LYS A 269 15.79 2.64 -2.41
N VAL A 270 15.36 2.91 -3.65
CA VAL A 270 14.63 1.98 -4.51
C VAL A 270 15.26 1.96 -5.90
N ALA A 271 15.32 0.77 -6.51
CA ALA A 271 15.56 0.61 -7.94
C ALA A 271 14.76 -0.60 -8.46
N PRO A 272 14.41 -0.64 -9.75
CA PRO A 272 14.07 -1.89 -10.44
C PRO A 272 15.19 -2.93 -10.26
N LEU A 273 14.83 -4.21 -10.38
CA LEU A 273 15.75 -5.35 -10.18
C LEU A 273 16.17 -6.04 -11.49
#